data_AF-A0AAJ6URI9-F1
#
_entry.id   AF-A0AAJ6URI9-F1
#
_cell.length_a   1.000
_cell.length_b   1.000
_cell.length_c   1.000
_cell.angle_alpha   90.00
_cell.angle_beta   90.00
_cell.angle_gamma   90.00
#
_symmetry.space_group_name_H-M   'P 1'
#
loop_
_entity.id
_entity.type
_entity.pdbx_description
1 polymer ?
#
loop_
_entity_poly.entity_id
_entity_poly.type
_entity_poly.pdbx_seq_one_letter_code
_entity_poly.pdbx_strand_id
1 'polypeptide(L)'
;MASPQSLRLGSFGNLERDQNGNFFPTASGRNLDKRLSAESLLPPPDFDAASYPKGWLIGKKRKLVNVDVVESMRRIAVQEMNRKDREIDGLNEQLEEDARCLEHLQLQLLQEKSKRAEVERENAMLQDQISMLMNMLQENEPMGDEDLGNEGPDEP
;
A
#
# COMPACT_ATOMS: atom_id res chain seq x y z
N MET A 1 -33.43 8.64 -8.54
CA MET A 1 -32.52 8.57 -9.72
C MET A 1 -31.71 9.85 -9.74
N ALA A 2 -30.41 9.79 -9.47
CA ALA A 2 -29.51 10.93 -9.55
C ALA A 2 -28.23 10.49 -10.27
N SER A 3 -27.90 11.16 -11.38
CA SER A 3 -26.72 10.89 -12.22
C SER A 3 -25.43 11.34 -11.55
N PRO A 4 -24.32 10.59 -11.67
CA PRO A 4 -23.00 11.07 -11.28
C PRO A 4 -22.40 11.92 -12.40
N GLN A 5 -21.93 13.12 -12.05
CA GLN A 5 -21.22 14.03 -12.95
C GLN A 5 -19.80 13.48 -13.23
N SER A 6 -19.45 13.38 -14.50
CA SER A 6 -18.13 12.99 -14.99
C SER A 6 -17.16 14.17 -14.83
N LEU A 7 -16.11 13.99 -14.04
CA LEU A 7 -14.96 14.88 -14.02
C LEU A 7 -13.96 14.42 -15.08
N ARG A 8 -13.81 15.21 -16.16
CA ARG A 8 -12.76 15.05 -17.17
C ARG A 8 -11.40 15.33 -16.53
N LEU A 9 -10.61 14.29 -16.24
CA LEU A 9 -9.19 14.45 -15.99
C LEU A 9 -8.47 14.74 -17.32
N GLY A 10 -7.58 15.73 -17.29
CA GLY A 10 -6.76 16.15 -18.43
C GLY A 10 -5.94 15.02 -19.02
N SER A 11 -5.66 15.14 -20.32
CA SER A 11 -4.88 14.21 -21.12
C SER A 11 -3.43 14.16 -20.63
N PHE A 12 -3.06 13.14 -19.84
CA PHE A 12 -1.67 12.82 -19.56
C PHE A 12 -1.07 12.12 -20.79
N GLY A 13 0.08 12.60 -21.28
CA GLY A 13 0.82 11.96 -22.37
C GLY A 13 1.32 10.57 -21.97
N ASN A 14 1.47 9.69 -22.95
CA ASN A 14 1.93 8.30 -22.73
C ASN A 14 3.45 8.25 -22.45
N LEU A 15 3.81 7.62 -21.33
CA LEU A 15 5.18 7.35 -20.88
C LEU A 15 5.51 5.87 -21.14
N GLU A 16 6.65 5.59 -21.77
CA GLU A 16 7.11 4.22 -22.05
C GLU A 16 8.28 3.85 -21.13
N ARG A 17 8.33 2.60 -20.66
CA ARG A 17 9.33 2.08 -19.72
C ARG A 17 10.41 1.31 -20.49
N ASP A 18 11.68 1.67 -20.30
CA ASP A 18 12.80 0.92 -20.86
C ASP A 18 13.15 -0.35 -20.04
N GLN A 19 14.04 -1.18 -20.56
CA GLN A 19 14.45 -2.45 -19.95
C GLN A 19 15.22 -2.28 -18.62
N ASN A 20 15.56 -1.03 -18.27
CA ASN A 20 16.24 -0.67 -17.02
C ASN A 20 15.27 0.01 -16.02
N GLY A 21 13.97 0.06 -16.33
CA GLY A 21 12.94 0.58 -15.43
C GLY A 21 12.70 2.10 -15.52
N ASN A 22 13.36 2.81 -16.44
CA ASN A 22 13.24 4.25 -16.58
C ASN A 22 12.09 4.61 -17.54
N PHE A 23 11.30 5.63 -17.18
CA PHE A 23 10.20 6.12 -18.02
C PHE A 23 10.63 7.31 -18.88
N PHE A 24 10.35 7.23 -20.18
CA PHE A 24 10.63 8.30 -21.14
C PHE A 24 9.36 8.69 -21.93
N PRO A 25 9.19 9.99 -22.25
CA PRO A 25 8.09 10.44 -23.09
C PRO A 25 8.31 10.01 -24.54
N THR A 26 7.27 9.45 -25.18
CA THR A 26 7.34 9.07 -26.59
C THR A 26 7.45 10.32 -27.48
N ALA A 27 8.63 10.50 -28.07
CA ALA A 27 8.93 11.62 -28.95
C ALA A 27 8.27 11.44 -30.32
N SER A 28 7.08 12.03 -30.51
CA SER A 28 6.57 12.25 -31.87
C SER A 28 7.21 13.51 -32.47
N GLY A 29 8.25 13.28 -33.28
CA GLY A 29 8.63 14.12 -34.41
C GLY A 29 9.19 15.52 -34.10
N ARG A 30 10.51 15.61 -33.93
CA ARG A 30 11.42 16.31 -34.87
C ARG A 30 12.87 16.34 -34.38
N ASN A 31 13.72 15.62 -35.14
CA ASN A 31 15.15 15.85 -35.37
C ASN A 31 16.11 15.75 -34.16
N LEU A 32 16.62 14.54 -33.92
CA LEU A 32 17.67 14.24 -32.94
C LEU A 32 18.99 13.89 -33.66
N ASP A 33 19.49 14.78 -34.53
CA ASP A 33 20.76 14.56 -35.22
C ASP A 33 21.64 15.82 -35.18
N LYS A 34 22.24 16.09 -34.02
CA LYS A 34 23.57 16.73 -33.90
C LYS A 34 24.00 16.78 -32.43
N ARG A 35 24.95 15.89 -32.12
CA ARG A 35 26.08 16.10 -31.20
C ARG A 35 25.74 16.48 -29.75
N LEU A 36 25.83 15.46 -28.91
CA LEU A 36 26.42 15.52 -27.58
C LEU A 36 27.63 16.49 -27.57
N SER A 37 27.43 17.74 -27.13
CA SER A 37 28.50 18.67 -26.78
C SER A 37 27.91 19.85 -25.99
N ALA A 38 28.11 19.82 -24.68
CA ALA A 38 28.21 20.97 -23.77
C ALA A 38 27.03 21.96 -23.56
N GLU A 39 25.90 21.90 -24.26
CA GLU A 39 24.83 22.93 -24.13
C GLU A 39 23.72 22.63 -23.08
N SER A 40 23.72 21.46 -22.41
CA SER A 40 22.69 21.09 -21.41
C SER A 40 23.04 21.48 -19.96
N LEU A 41 23.80 22.55 -19.76
CA LEU A 41 23.78 23.29 -18.49
C LEU A 41 22.84 24.48 -18.65
N LEU A 42 21.60 24.22 -19.05
CA LEU A 42 20.59 25.27 -19.01
C LEU A 42 20.34 25.62 -17.53
N PRO A 43 20.56 26.88 -17.11
CA PRO A 43 20.10 27.31 -15.80
C PRO A 43 18.58 27.17 -15.73
N PRO A 44 17.99 27.09 -14.52
CA PRO A 44 16.54 27.01 -14.36
C PRO A 44 15.84 28.09 -15.20
N PRO A 45 14.73 27.77 -15.88
CA PRO A 45 14.11 28.60 -16.92
C PRO A 45 13.54 29.95 -16.44
N ASP A 46 13.67 30.28 -15.15
CA ASP A 46 13.16 31.52 -14.56
C ASP A 46 14.28 32.46 -14.07
N PHE A 47 15.53 32.25 -14.47
CA PHE A 47 16.63 33.10 -14.02
C PHE A 47 16.73 34.39 -14.86
N ASP A 48 15.85 35.36 -14.58
CA ASP A 48 15.97 36.72 -15.13
C ASP A 48 17.22 37.41 -14.56
N ALA A 49 18.08 37.95 -15.44
CA ALA A 49 19.27 38.71 -15.04
C ALA A 49 18.93 39.98 -14.23
N ALA A 50 17.67 40.44 -14.27
CA ALA A 50 17.16 41.51 -13.42
C ALA A 50 16.80 41.07 -11.99
N SER A 51 16.70 39.76 -11.72
CA SER A 51 16.42 39.19 -10.39
C SER A 51 17.63 39.22 -9.46
N TYR A 52 18.82 39.54 -9.99
CA TYR A 52 19.96 39.77 -9.11
C TYR A 52 19.77 41.08 -8.31
N PRO A 53 20.20 41.11 -7.03
CA PRO A 53 20.15 42.32 -6.22
C PRO A 53 20.75 43.52 -6.96
N LYS A 54 20.09 44.68 -6.86
CA LYS A 54 20.53 45.93 -7.51
C LYS A 54 22.04 46.11 -7.30
N GLY A 55 22.79 46.02 -8.38
CA GLY A 55 24.25 46.08 -8.33
C GLY A 55 24.98 44.79 -8.69
N TRP A 56 24.34 43.79 -9.32
CA TRP A 56 24.91 42.52 -9.82
C TRP A 56 24.96 42.41 -11.38
N LEU A 57 25.07 43.54 -12.09
CA LEU A 57 25.52 43.68 -13.49
C LEU A 57 26.59 42.69 -14.01
N ILE A 58 26.28 41.71 -14.86
CA ILE A 58 27.33 41.03 -15.65
C ILE A 58 28.11 42.09 -16.45
N GLY A 59 29.43 42.14 -16.32
CA GLY A 59 30.31 43.05 -17.09
C GLY A 59 30.93 44.20 -16.29
N LYS A 60 32.26 44.13 -16.17
CA LYS A 60 33.24 45.08 -15.61
C LYS A 60 33.21 45.26 -14.07
N LYS A 61 34.10 44.48 -13.42
CA LYS A 61 34.55 44.55 -12.02
C LYS A 61 33.46 44.38 -10.95
N ARG A 62 32.89 43.19 -10.90
CA ARG A 62 32.18 42.66 -9.72
C ARG A 62 33.00 41.57 -9.06
N LYS A 63 32.88 41.44 -7.73
CA LYS A 63 33.41 40.27 -7.02
C LYS A 63 32.56 39.08 -7.42
N LEU A 64 33.00 38.33 -8.43
CA LEU A 64 32.48 36.99 -8.67
C LEU A 64 32.66 36.21 -7.37
N VAL A 65 31.63 35.48 -6.93
CA VAL A 65 31.83 34.48 -5.87
C VAL A 65 32.92 33.54 -6.37
N ASN A 66 33.84 33.17 -5.47
CA ASN A 66 34.97 32.34 -5.83
C ASN A 66 34.46 31.06 -6.53
N VAL A 67 34.99 30.76 -7.72
CA VAL A 67 34.62 29.59 -8.53
C VAL A 67 34.73 28.30 -7.71
N ASP A 68 35.70 28.20 -6.81
CA ASP A 68 35.88 27.06 -5.91
C ASP A 68 34.74 26.92 -4.90
N VAL A 69 34.18 28.04 -4.43
CA VAL A 69 33.01 28.03 -3.54
C VAL A 69 31.78 27.54 -4.31
N VAL A 70 31.58 28.02 -5.54
CA VAL A 70 30.46 27.57 -6.37
C VAL A 70 30.58 26.09 -6.72
N GLU A 71 31.78 25.63 -7.10
CA GLU A 71 32.00 24.23 -7.43
C GLU A 71 31.91 23.32 -6.19
N SER A 72 32.34 23.79 -5.02
CA SER A 72 32.15 23.03 -3.77
C SER A 72 30.67 22.93 -3.38
N MET A 73 29.88 23.99 -3.51
CA MET A 73 28.43 23.94 -3.29
C MET A 73 27.75 22.96 -4.23
N ARG A 74 28.11 22.98 -5.52
CA ARG A 74 27.61 22.02 -6.52
C ARG A 74 27.96 20.59 -6.12
N ARG A 75 29.22 20.34 -5.73
CA ARG A 75 29.69 19.01 -5.31
C ARG A 75 28.92 18.49 -4.10
N ILE A 76 28.71 19.34 -3.09
CA ILE A 76 27.95 18.97 -1.88
C ILE A 76 26.50 18.65 -2.24
N ALA A 77 25.84 19.46 -3.07
CA ALA A 77 24.46 19.22 -3.47
C ALA A 77 24.29 17.88 -4.20
N VAL A 78 25.20 17.55 -5.13
CA VAL A 78 25.18 16.27 -5.84
C VAL A 78 25.45 15.10 -4.89
N GLN A 79 26.40 15.24 -3.96
CA GLN A 79 26.67 14.19 -2.98
C GLN A 79 25.48 13.93 -2.06
N GLU A 80 24.81 14.98 -1.60
CA GLU A 80 23.59 14.85 -0.78
C GLU A 80 22.44 14.24 -1.56
N MET A 81 22.27 14.59 -2.84
CA MET A 81 21.27 13.96 -3.70
C MET A 81 21.54 12.46 -3.85
N ASN A 82 22.77 12.07 -4.20
CA ASN A 82 23.15 10.65 -4.32
C ASN A 82 23.07 9.87 -3.00
N ARG A 83 23.22 10.56 -1.86
CA ARG A 83 23.00 9.97 -0.53
C ARG A 83 21.52 9.69 -0.31
N LYS A 84 20.66 10.66 -0.64
CA LYS A 84 19.20 10.52 -0.52
C LYS A 84 18.64 9.48 -1.47
N ASP A 85 19.14 9.39 -2.69
CA ASP A 85 18.68 8.39 -3.66
C ASP A 85 18.91 6.98 -3.11
N ARG A 86 20.08 6.71 -2.52
CA ARG A 86 20.35 5.42 -1.85
C ARG A 86 19.45 5.15 -0.64
N GLU A 87 19.10 6.18 0.11
CA GLU A 87 18.17 6.06 1.24
C GLU A 87 16.75 5.75 0.74
N ILE A 88 16.31 6.41 -0.32
CA ILE A 88 15.02 6.16 -0.98
C ILE A 88 14.96 4.73 -1.52
N ASP A 89 16.02 4.27 -2.19
CA ASP A 89 16.09 2.89 -2.70
C ASP A 89 15.94 1.86 -1.57
N GLY A 90 16.62 2.06 -0.43
CA GLY A 90 16.49 1.19 0.73
C GLY A 90 15.10 1.23 1.37
N LEU A 91 14.47 2.41 1.45
CA LEU A 91 13.09 2.52 1.94
C LEU A 91 12.09 1.84 1.01
N ASN A 92 12.29 1.90 -0.30
CA ASN A 92 11.45 1.22 -1.29
C ASN A 92 11.57 -0.30 -1.16
N GLU A 93 12.78 -0.82 -1.00
CA GLU A 93 13.01 -2.26 -0.77
C GLU A 93 12.27 -2.74 0.49
N GLN A 94 12.38 -2.00 1.60
CA GLN A 94 11.64 -2.32 2.82
C GLN A 94 10.12 -2.30 2.61
N LEU A 95 9.61 -1.30 1.88
CA LEU A 95 8.18 -1.20 1.59
C LEU A 95 7.68 -2.39 0.76
N GLU A 96 8.47 -2.85 -0.20
CA GLU A 96 8.15 -4.04 -0.99
C GLU A 96 8.17 -5.32 -0.14
N GLU A 97 9.11 -5.46 0.78
CA GLU A 97 9.13 -6.56 1.75
C GLU A 97 7.90 -6.57 2.65
N ASP A 98 7.55 -5.40 3.20
CA ASP A 98 6.39 -5.23 4.06
C ASP A 98 5.09 -5.56 3.29
N ALA A 99 4.99 -5.13 2.03
CA ALA A 99 3.85 -5.46 1.16
C ALA A 99 3.72 -6.98 0.94
N ARG A 100 4.82 -7.69 0.67
CA ARG A 100 4.83 -9.16 0.53
C ARG A 100 4.41 -9.85 1.83
N CYS A 101 4.91 -9.37 2.98
CA CYS A 101 4.55 -9.90 4.29
C CYS A 101 3.05 -9.73 4.57
N LEU A 102 2.51 -8.55 4.29
CA LEU A 102 1.08 -8.26 4.45
C LEU A 102 0.20 -9.14 3.57
N GLU A 103 0.58 -9.36 2.30
CA GLU A 103 -0.15 -10.27 1.39
C GLU A 103 -0.18 -11.69 1.96
N HIS A 104 0.95 -12.20 2.45
CA HIS A 104 1.03 -13.52 3.06
C HIS A 104 0.09 -13.65 4.28
N LEU A 105 0.10 -12.65 5.17
CA LEU A 105 -0.77 -12.62 6.34
C LEU A 105 -2.26 -12.54 5.97
N GLN A 106 -2.62 -11.80 4.92
CA GLN A 106 -4.00 -11.73 4.42
C GLN A 106 -4.50 -13.10 3.92
N LEU A 107 -3.65 -13.83 3.20
CA LEU A 107 -3.98 -15.19 2.74
C LEU A 107 -4.13 -16.16 3.92
N GLN A 108 -3.23 -16.11 4.89
CA GLN A 108 -3.32 -16.94 6.10
C GLN A 108 -4.61 -16.64 6.89
N LEU A 109 -4.96 -15.36 7.05
CA LEU A 109 -6.20 -14.97 7.73
C LEU A 109 -7.44 -15.51 7.01
N LEU A 110 -7.45 -15.48 5.67
CA LEU A 110 -8.55 -16.02 4.88
C LEU A 110 -8.68 -17.53 5.07
N GLN A 111 -7.56 -18.25 5.06
CA GLN A 111 -7.53 -19.70 5.30
C GLN A 111 -8.05 -20.05 6.69
N GLU A 112 -7.60 -19.35 7.73
CA GLU A 112 -8.06 -19.57 9.10
C GLU A 112 -9.54 -19.25 9.28
N LYS A 113 -10.06 -18.19 8.63
CA LYS A 113 -11.50 -17.92 8.59
C LYS A 113 -12.30 -19.05 7.95
N SER A 114 -11.83 -19.57 6.82
CA SER A 114 -12.47 -20.70 6.14
C SER A 114 -12.48 -21.96 7.01
N LYS A 115 -11.34 -22.27 7.63
CA LYS A 115 -11.20 -23.41 8.54
C LYS A 115 -12.11 -23.27 9.76
N ARG A 116 -12.18 -22.09 10.35
CA ARG A 116 -13.08 -21.80 11.46
C ARG A 116 -14.55 -22.00 11.07
N ALA A 117 -14.95 -21.52 9.90
CA ALA A 117 -16.33 -21.70 9.42
C ALA A 117 -16.69 -23.18 9.20
N GLU A 118 -15.73 -23.99 8.75
CA GLU A 118 -15.94 -25.45 8.61
C GLU A 118 -16.16 -26.10 9.98
N VAL A 119 -15.28 -25.83 10.93
CA VAL A 119 -15.37 -26.35 12.31
C VAL A 119 -16.67 -25.91 12.98
N GLU A 120 -17.11 -24.65 12.77
CA GLU A 120 -18.38 -24.16 13.32
C GLU A 120 -19.58 -24.91 12.74
N ARG A 121 -19.56 -25.28 11.45
CA ARG A 121 -20.61 -26.10 10.83
C ARG A 121 -20.62 -27.53 11.38
N GLU A 122 -19.45 -28.16 11.45
CA GLU A 122 -19.31 -29.51 12.03
C GLU A 122 -19.79 -29.54 13.48
N ASN A 123 -19.41 -28.54 14.28
CA ASN A 123 -19.83 -28.43 15.66
C ASN A 123 -21.36 -28.24 15.77
N ALA A 124 -21.96 -27.39 14.94
CA ALA A 124 -23.42 -27.23 14.91
C ALA A 124 -24.13 -28.56 14.59
N MET A 125 -23.66 -29.30 13.58
CA MET A 125 -24.21 -30.62 13.26
C MET A 125 -24.08 -31.61 14.42
N LEU A 126 -22.95 -31.63 15.11
CA LEU A 126 -22.75 -32.48 16.29
C LEU A 126 -23.66 -32.07 17.45
N GLN A 127 -23.86 -30.78 17.70
CA GLN A 127 -24.79 -30.26 18.71
C GLN A 127 -26.24 -30.63 18.39
N ASP A 128 -26.65 -30.56 17.11
CA ASP A 128 -27.97 -30.99 16.66
C ASP A 128 -28.17 -32.50 16.88
N GLN A 129 -27.15 -33.31 16.55
CA GLN A 129 -27.16 -34.75 16.80
C GLN A 129 -27.27 -35.08 18.29
N ILE A 130 -26.51 -34.39 19.15
CA ILE A 130 -26.60 -34.55 20.61
C ILE A 130 -28.00 -34.18 21.10
N SER A 131 -28.56 -33.08 20.61
CA SER A 131 -29.89 -32.61 20.99
C SER A 131 -30.98 -33.61 20.61
N MET A 132 -30.90 -34.21 19.42
CA MET A 132 -31.81 -35.29 19.00
C MET A 132 -31.72 -36.50 19.93
N LEU A 133 -30.50 -36.94 20.27
CA LEU A 133 -30.30 -38.08 21.18
C LEU A 133 -30.81 -37.78 22.61
N MET A 134 -30.56 -36.57 23.13
CA MET A 134 -31.05 -36.16 24.45
C MET A 134 -32.58 -36.16 24.51
N ASN A 135 -33.25 -35.67 23.46
CA ASN A 135 -34.71 -35.72 23.38
C ASN A 135 -35.23 -37.17 23.35
N MET A 136 -34.62 -38.05 22.55
CA MET A 136 -35.00 -39.47 22.50
C MET A 136 -34.82 -40.18 23.85
N LEU A 137 -33.78 -39.83 24.62
CA LEU A 137 -33.56 -40.39 25.96
C LEU A 137 -34.62 -39.89 26.95
N GLN A 138 -34.98 -38.60 26.92
CA GLN A 138 -36.03 -38.04 27.77
C GLN A 138 -37.43 -38.58 27.41
N GLU A 139 -37.73 -38.75 26.12
CA GLU A 139 -39.01 -39.32 25.65
C GLU A 139 -39.15 -40.81 26.01
N ASN A 140 -38.03 -41.52 26.19
CA ASN A 140 -38.01 -42.94 26.55
C ASN A 140 -37.83 -43.18 28.06
N GLU A 141 -37.87 -42.12 28.87
CA GLU A 141 -37.96 -42.20 30.33
C GLU A 141 -39.47 -42.33 30.69
N PRO A 142 -39.94 -43.50 31.14
CA PRO A 142 -41.37 -43.69 31.40
C PRO A 142 -41.79 -42.81 32.59
N MET A 143 -42.66 -41.83 32.33
CA MET A 143 -43.58 -41.29 33.33
C MET A 143 -44.42 -42.46 33.89
N GLY A 144 -44.12 -42.90 35.10
CA GLY A 144 -45.01 -43.83 35.80
C GLY A 144 -44.30 -44.79 36.74
N ASP A 145 -43.93 -44.30 37.92
CA ASP A 145 -44.16 -45.03 39.18
C ASP A 145 -44.12 -44.06 40.39
N GLU A 146 -44.85 -42.94 40.26
CA GLU A 146 -45.23 -42.10 41.41
C GLU A 146 -46.76 -41.98 41.47
N ASP A 147 -47.45 -43.13 41.58
CA ASP A 147 -48.81 -43.19 42.13
C ASP A 147 -49.06 -44.54 42.82
N LEU A 148 -48.41 -44.74 43.97
CA LEU A 148 -48.92 -45.64 45.00
C LEU A 148 -49.41 -44.81 46.18
N GLY A 149 -50.36 -43.93 45.91
CA GLY A 149 -51.38 -43.59 46.89
C GLY A 149 -52.28 -44.79 47.09
N ASN A 150 -52.02 -45.62 48.11
CA ASN A 150 -53.12 -46.34 48.74
C ASN A 150 -52.83 -46.51 50.23
N GLU A 151 -53.74 -45.93 51.00
CA GLU A 151 -53.86 -45.96 52.44
C GLU A 151 -53.89 -47.41 52.97
N GLY A 152 -53.51 -47.57 54.24
CA GLY A 152 -53.46 -48.87 54.93
C GLY A 152 -54.79 -49.63 54.95
N PRO A 153 -54.77 -50.87 55.47
CA PRO A 153 -55.41 -51.01 56.78
C PRO A 153 -54.60 -51.83 57.79
N ASP A 154 -54.84 -51.45 59.04
CA ASP A 154 -54.40 -52.05 60.29
C ASP A 154 -54.65 -53.56 60.43
N GLU A 155 -53.69 -54.24 61.09
CA GLU A 155 -53.76 -55.34 62.10
C GLU A 155 -54.78 -56.51 61.98
N PRO A 156 -54.49 -57.72 62.51
CA PRO A 156 -53.97 -57.99 63.87
C PRO A 156 -52.72 -58.89 63.99
#